data_AF-A0A0H1R8J9-F1
#
_entry.id   AF-A0A0H1R8J9-F1
#
_cell.length_a   1.000
_cell.length_b   1.000
_cell.length_c   1.000
_cell.angle_alpha   90.00
_cell.angle_beta   90.00
_cell.angle_gamma   90.00
#
_symmetry.space_group_name_H-M   'P 1'
#
loop_
_entity.id
_entity.type
_entity.pdbx_description
1 polymer ?
#
loop_
_entity_poly.entity_id
_entity_poly.type
_entity_poly.pdbx_seq_one_letter_code
_entity_poly.pdbx_strand_id
1 'polypeptide(L)'
;MSTWRDEKNQKARARLERRLSEAFPAWVLSHALRQPLIPPTQRRAVESYWRHRPLLADRLARALAAKSGQPAGWQWRLGRDRESGLPMSFRMPPAPYRETAFTRGPGHCCVCGQPVYRLGWHRDLWGDDKPNRNATWHAACVVAWQLWTAPTEHVRTLKLRQNRRCATTGRRLLRSAEVDHRVPLFAVWSEHRSRTWPELLAFWGAPNLQVINKAAHLEKCAEEAVERSRRRVAVSDPVANDAGSRNLEVDKVCLDPL
;
A
#
# COMPACT_ATOMS: atom_id res chain seq x y z
N MET A 1 -14.38 -3.73 -38.22
CA MET A 1 -14.48 -4.20 -36.82
C MET A 1 -14.33 -5.72 -36.81
N SER A 2 -13.80 -6.33 -35.75
CA SER A 2 -13.49 -7.78 -35.74
C SER A 2 -14.75 -8.57 -35.38
N THR A 3 -15.28 -9.35 -36.32
CA THR A 3 -16.47 -10.21 -36.15
C THR A 3 -16.41 -11.06 -34.88
N TRP A 4 -15.24 -11.65 -34.60
CA TRP A 4 -14.98 -12.40 -33.36
C TRP A 4 -15.20 -11.59 -32.08
N ARG A 5 -14.73 -10.33 -32.05
CA ARG A 5 -14.86 -9.45 -30.88
C ARG A 5 -16.33 -9.09 -30.65
N ASP A 6 -17.05 -8.82 -31.73
CA ASP A 6 -18.45 -8.41 -31.68
C ASP A 6 -19.33 -9.56 -31.17
N GLU A 7 -19.18 -10.77 -31.72
CA GLU A 7 -19.87 -11.98 -31.23
C GLU A 7 -19.55 -12.30 -29.76
N LYS A 8 -18.27 -12.18 -29.38
CA LYS A 8 -17.83 -12.41 -27.99
C LYS A 8 -18.46 -11.40 -27.03
N ASN A 9 -18.50 -10.13 -27.43
CA ASN A 9 -19.11 -9.06 -26.63
C ASN A 9 -20.63 -9.22 -26.54
N GLN A 10 -21.30 -9.65 -27.61
CA GLN A 10 -22.74 -9.93 -27.59
C GLN A 10 -23.06 -11.03 -26.58
N LYS A 11 -22.33 -12.15 -26.62
CA LYS A 11 -22.49 -13.27 -25.65
C LYS A 11 -22.19 -12.83 -24.22
N ALA A 12 -21.11 -12.06 -24.01
CA ALA A 12 -20.73 -11.57 -22.69
C ALA A 12 -21.74 -10.58 -22.11
N ARG A 13 -22.26 -9.66 -22.94
CA ARG A 13 -23.30 -8.70 -22.57
C ARG A 13 -24.59 -9.41 -22.18
N ALA A 14 -25.08 -10.33 -22.99
CA ALA A 14 -26.27 -11.10 -22.68
C ALA A 14 -26.14 -11.88 -21.36
N ARG A 15 -24.95 -12.40 -21.05
CA ARG A 15 -24.69 -13.08 -19.77
C ARG A 15 -24.64 -12.12 -18.58
N LEU A 16 -24.04 -10.93 -18.75
CA LEU A 16 -23.97 -9.91 -17.72
C LEU A 16 -25.37 -9.38 -17.38
N GLU A 17 -26.15 -9.01 -18.39
CA GLU A 17 -27.48 -8.43 -18.25
C GLU A 17 -28.49 -9.43 -17.65
N ARG A 18 -28.42 -10.72 -18.04
CA ARG A 18 -29.31 -11.77 -17.49
C ARG A 18 -29.23 -11.93 -15.98
N ARG A 19 -28.08 -11.61 -15.37
CA ARG A 19 -27.87 -11.72 -13.91
C ARG A 19 -27.78 -10.35 -13.25
N LEU A 20 -28.18 -9.29 -13.94
CA LEU A 20 -28.11 -7.94 -13.43
C LEU A 20 -29.12 -7.78 -12.28
N SER A 21 -28.65 -7.30 -11.14
CA SER A 21 -29.50 -6.95 -10.00
C SER A 21 -29.81 -5.47 -10.08
N GLU A 22 -30.98 -5.06 -9.64
CA GLU A 22 -31.37 -3.64 -9.58
C GLU A 22 -30.39 -2.79 -8.75
N ALA A 23 -29.91 -3.33 -7.62
CA ALA A 23 -28.89 -2.72 -6.77
C ALA A 23 -27.48 -2.63 -7.41
N PHE A 24 -27.26 -3.20 -8.59
CA PHE A 24 -25.94 -3.18 -9.22
C PHE A 24 -25.54 -1.76 -9.65
N PRO A 25 -24.34 -1.26 -9.30
CA PRO A 25 -23.99 0.13 -9.58
C PRO A 25 -24.00 0.49 -11.08
N ALA A 26 -24.86 1.43 -11.47
CA ALA A 26 -25.01 1.85 -12.86
C ALA A 26 -23.70 2.36 -13.49
N TRP A 27 -22.85 3.05 -12.72
CA TRP A 27 -21.55 3.50 -13.21
C TRP A 27 -20.54 2.36 -13.43
N VAL A 28 -20.65 1.26 -12.67
CA VAL A 28 -19.84 0.05 -12.92
C VAL A 28 -20.31 -0.64 -14.19
N LEU A 29 -21.64 -0.72 -14.40
CA LEU A 29 -22.21 -1.26 -15.63
C LEU A 29 -21.80 -0.43 -16.86
N SER A 30 -21.96 0.89 -16.80
CA SER A 30 -21.55 1.82 -17.86
C SER A 30 -20.05 1.71 -18.17
N HIS A 31 -19.20 1.52 -17.17
CA HIS A 31 -17.78 1.23 -17.39
C HIS A 31 -17.57 -0.10 -18.12
N ALA A 32 -18.24 -1.16 -17.66
CA ALA A 32 -18.13 -2.51 -18.22
C ALA A 32 -18.54 -2.58 -19.69
N LEU A 33 -19.65 -1.94 -20.07
CA LEU A 33 -20.14 -1.91 -21.45
C LEU A 33 -19.25 -1.10 -22.41
N ARG A 34 -18.41 -0.20 -21.88
CA ARG A 34 -17.42 0.57 -22.67
C ARG A 34 -16.08 -0.14 -22.82
N GLN A 35 -15.91 -1.33 -22.23
CA GLN A 35 -14.65 -2.07 -22.36
C GLN A 35 -14.53 -2.70 -23.76
N PRO A 36 -13.32 -2.77 -24.34
CA PRO A 36 -13.11 -3.45 -25.61
C PRO A 36 -13.58 -4.91 -25.59
N LEU A 37 -13.42 -5.57 -24.44
CA LEU A 37 -14.00 -6.87 -24.14
C LEU A 37 -14.91 -6.74 -22.91
N ILE A 38 -16.22 -6.94 -23.11
CA ILE A 38 -17.21 -6.80 -22.05
C ILE A 38 -16.98 -7.91 -21.00
N PRO A 39 -16.87 -7.57 -19.71
CA PRO A 39 -16.75 -8.57 -18.66
C PRO A 39 -18.06 -9.37 -18.55
N PRO A 40 -18.01 -10.72 -18.59
CA PRO A 40 -19.21 -11.54 -18.74
C PRO A 40 -20.01 -11.73 -17.44
N THR A 41 -19.55 -11.21 -16.30
CA THR A 41 -20.21 -11.33 -15.00
C THR A 41 -20.10 -10.04 -14.20
N GLN A 42 -21.05 -9.81 -13.29
CA GLN A 42 -21.05 -8.63 -12.40
C GLN A 42 -19.77 -8.51 -11.57
N ARG A 43 -19.25 -9.63 -11.05
CA ARG A 43 -17.96 -9.64 -10.33
C ARG A 43 -16.81 -9.16 -11.21
N ARG A 44 -16.72 -9.67 -12.45
CA ARG A 44 -15.68 -9.23 -13.40
C ARG A 44 -15.86 -7.77 -13.82
N ALA A 45 -17.10 -7.26 -13.86
CA ALA A 45 -17.39 -5.86 -14.09
C ALA A 45 -16.88 -4.97 -12.95
N VAL A 46 -17.11 -5.37 -11.69
CA VAL A 46 -16.56 -4.70 -10.49
C VAL A 46 -15.02 -4.72 -10.50
N GLU A 47 -14.40 -5.88 -10.74
CA GLU A 47 -12.94 -6.01 -10.83
C GLU A 47 -12.37 -5.12 -11.94
N SER A 48 -13.01 -5.10 -13.11
CA SER A 48 -12.62 -4.23 -14.24
C SER A 48 -12.75 -2.75 -13.89
N TYR A 49 -13.83 -2.34 -13.23
CA TYR A 49 -14.05 -0.95 -12.82
C TYR A 49 -12.93 -0.43 -11.93
N TRP A 50 -12.53 -1.21 -10.92
CA TRP A 50 -11.47 -0.81 -10.00
C TRP A 50 -10.10 -0.84 -10.64
N ARG A 51 -9.79 -1.85 -11.47
CA ARG A 51 -8.49 -1.95 -12.17
C ARG A 51 -8.17 -0.71 -13.02
N HIS A 52 -9.19 -0.07 -13.59
CA HIS A 52 -9.04 1.15 -14.38
C HIS A 52 -9.04 2.44 -13.55
N ARG A 53 -9.21 2.37 -12.22
CA ARG A 53 -9.27 3.52 -11.31
C ARG A 53 -8.37 3.33 -10.09
N PRO A 54 -7.06 3.05 -10.27
CA PRO A 54 -6.17 2.75 -9.14
C PRO A 54 -6.04 3.91 -8.14
N LEU A 55 -6.11 5.17 -8.60
CA LEU A 55 -6.07 6.33 -7.70
C LEU A 55 -7.34 6.48 -6.85
N LEU A 56 -8.50 6.12 -7.40
CA LEU A 56 -9.74 6.10 -6.64
C LEU A 56 -9.74 4.91 -5.67
N ALA A 57 -9.21 3.77 -6.10
CA ALA A 57 -9.04 2.59 -5.27
C ALA A 57 -8.14 2.88 -4.07
N ASP A 58 -6.99 3.56 -4.26
CA ASP A 58 -6.12 4.05 -3.19
C ASP A 58 -6.88 4.92 -2.19
N ARG A 59 -7.55 5.96 -2.69
CA ARG A 59 -8.28 6.90 -1.84
C ARG A 59 -9.35 6.17 -1.01
N LEU A 60 -10.08 5.26 -1.64
CA LEU A 60 -11.10 4.47 -0.94
C LEU A 60 -10.48 3.52 0.08
N ALA A 61 -9.44 2.77 -0.27
CA ALA A 61 -8.79 1.83 0.63
C ALA A 61 -8.24 2.53 1.88
N ARG A 62 -7.61 3.71 1.72
CA ARG A 62 -7.15 4.53 2.85
C ARG A 62 -8.30 5.09 3.68
N ALA A 63 -9.41 5.49 3.07
CA ALA A 63 -10.60 5.93 3.80
C ALA A 63 -11.24 4.78 4.60
N LEU A 64 -11.28 3.57 4.03
CA LEU A 64 -11.77 2.37 4.73
C LEU A 64 -10.83 1.97 5.88
N ALA A 65 -9.52 2.09 5.68
CA ALA A 65 -8.53 1.87 6.75
C ALA A 65 -8.70 2.88 7.88
N ALA A 66 -8.88 4.17 7.57
CA ALA A 66 -9.17 5.20 8.55
C ALA A 66 -10.47 4.91 9.33
N LYS A 67 -11.51 4.41 8.65
CA LYS A 67 -12.75 3.99 9.30
C LYS A 67 -12.56 2.79 10.25
N SER A 68 -11.67 1.86 9.94
CA SER A 68 -11.36 0.73 10.83
C SER A 68 -10.49 1.13 12.01
N GLY A 69 -9.62 2.13 11.81
CA GLY A 69 -8.58 2.48 12.75
C GLY A 69 -7.50 1.41 12.88
N GLN A 70 -6.49 1.76 13.66
CA GLN A 70 -5.45 0.85 14.11
C GLN A 70 -6.02 -0.10 15.19
N PRO A 71 -5.79 -1.42 15.12
CA PRO A 71 -6.19 -2.32 16.20
C PRO A 71 -5.50 -1.95 17.52
N ALA A 72 -6.19 -2.15 18.64
CA ALA A 72 -5.63 -1.92 19.96
C ALA A 72 -4.34 -2.73 20.17
N GLY A 73 -3.29 -2.08 20.68
CA GLY A 73 -1.99 -2.69 20.91
C GLY A 73 -1.16 -2.99 19.65
N TRP A 74 -1.68 -2.71 18.44
CA TRP A 74 -0.90 -2.89 17.22
C TRP A 74 0.22 -1.86 17.13
N GLN A 75 1.37 -2.28 16.62
CA GLN A 75 2.48 -1.39 16.25
C GLN A 75 3.10 -1.87 14.94
N TRP A 76 3.63 -0.95 14.14
CA TRP A 76 4.30 -1.33 12.91
C TRP A 76 5.65 -1.98 13.20
N ARG A 77 5.73 -3.27 12.94
CA ARG A 77 6.92 -4.12 13.10
C ARG A 77 7.19 -4.91 11.82
N LEU A 78 8.42 -5.38 11.66
CA LEU A 78 8.82 -6.26 10.56
C LEU A 78 8.85 -7.72 11.05
N GLY A 79 8.41 -8.62 10.19
CA GLY A 79 8.47 -10.06 10.44
C GLY A 79 9.86 -10.63 10.17
N ARG A 80 10.17 -11.74 10.82
CA ARG A 80 11.35 -12.57 10.52
C ARG A 80 11.00 -13.75 9.60
N ASP A 81 9.73 -14.14 9.60
CA ASP A 81 9.15 -15.23 8.82
C ASP A 81 7.85 -14.79 8.13
N ARG A 82 7.40 -15.57 7.13
CA ARG A 82 6.18 -15.29 6.36
C ARG A 82 4.89 -15.69 7.07
N GLU A 83 4.95 -16.58 8.05
CA GLU A 83 3.78 -17.16 8.71
C GLU A 83 3.12 -16.17 9.68
N SER A 84 3.91 -15.25 10.24
CA SER A 84 3.46 -14.17 11.11
C SER A 84 2.48 -13.17 10.47
N GLY A 85 2.37 -13.15 9.13
CA GLY A 85 1.57 -12.17 8.39
C GLY A 85 2.18 -10.76 8.36
N LEU A 86 3.35 -10.57 8.99
CA LEU A 86 4.09 -9.31 9.01
C LEU A 86 4.86 -9.08 7.71
N PRO A 87 5.08 -7.80 7.33
CA PRO A 87 5.95 -7.48 6.23
C PRO A 87 7.42 -7.83 6.55
N MET A 88 8.09 -8.53 5.63
CA MET A 88 9.54 -8.84 5.72
C MET A 88 10.44 -7.61 5.54
N SER A 89 9.90 -6.51 5.01
CA SER A 89 10.64 -5.29 4.69
C SER A 89 9.71 -4.09 4.83
N PHE A 90 10.28 -2.95 5.24
CA PHE A 90 9.58 -1.65 5.24
C PHE A 90 9.12 -1.21 3.84
N ARG A 91 9.53 -1.90 2.77
CA ARG A 91 8.99 -1.65 1.42
C ARG A 91 7.56 -2.12 1.27
N MET A 92 7.11 -3.07 2.09
CA MET A 92 5.74 -3.55 2.08
C MET A 92 4.86 -2.68 2.98
N PRO A 93 3.65 -2.29 2.54
CA PRO A 93 2.74 -1.51 3.38
C PRO A 93 2.36 -2.27 4.66
N PRO A 94 2.22 -1.59 5.81
CA PRO A 94 1.65 -2.20 6.99
C PRO A 94 0.20 -2.61 6.73
N ALA A 95 -0.17 -3.82 7.14
CA ALA A 95 -1.49 -4.40 6.96
C ALA A 95 -1.89 -5.20 8.21
N PRO A 96 -2.26 -4.53 9.31
CA PRO A 96 -2.53 -5.15 10.60
C PRO A 96 -3.50 -6.33 10.50
N TYR A 97 -4.58 -6.16 9.73
CA TYR A 97 -5.63 -7.17 9.58
C TYR A 97 -5.22 -8.40 8.76
N ARG A 98 -3.96 -8.49 8.29
CA ARG A 98 -3.35 -9.72 7.78
C ARG A 98 -2.63 -10.53 8.85
N GLU A 99 -2.24 -9.90 9.96
CA GLU A 99 -1.62 -10.60 11.07
C GLU A 99 -2.65 -11.45 11.81
N THR A 100 -2.28 -12.67 12.17
CA THR A 100 -3.16 -13.63 12.86
C THR A 100 -3.74 -13.04 14.15
N ALA A 101 -2.97 -12.22 14.89
CA ALA A 101 -3.42 -11.60 16.13
C ALA A 101 -4.52 -10.55 15.95
N PHE A 102 -4.64 -9.96 14.75
CA PHE A 102 -5.55 -8.83 14.50
C PHE A 102 -6.55 -9.10 13.38
N THR A 103 -6.48 -10.26 12.73
CA THR A 103 -7.42 -10.63 11.67
C THR A 103 -8.86 -10.60 12.18
N ARG A 104 -9.77 -10.07 11.35
CA ARG A 104 -11.23 -10.07 11.63
C ARG A 104 -11.94 -11.30 11.05
N GLY A 105 -11.18 -12.23 10.48
CA GLY A 105 -11.70 -13.46 9.92
C GLY A 105 -12.48 -13.28 8.59
N PRO A 106 -13.18 -14.34 8.15
CA PRO A 106 -13.88 -14.36 6.87
C PRO A 106 -14.97 -13.29 6.78
N GLY A 107 -15.16 -12.68 5.60
CA GLY A 107 -16.11 -11.57 5.42
C GLY A 107 -15.54 -10.19 5.69
N HIS A 108 -14.29 -10.08 6.15
CA HIS A 108 -13.60 -8.81 6.36
C HIS A 108 -12.38 -8.67 5.44
N CYS A 109 -12.10 -7.45 5.01
CA CYS A 109 -10.95 -7.19 4.17
C CYS A 109 -9.67 -7.21 5.01
N CYS A 110 -8.71 -8.06 4.67
CA CYS A 110 -7.43 -8.14 5.39
C CYS A 110 -6.51 -6.92 5.18
N VAL A 111 -6.83 -6.06 4.20
CA VAL A 111 -6.12 -4.78 4.02
C VAL A 111 -6.74 -3.71 4.89
N CYS A 112 -8.02 -3.38 4.70
CA CYS A 112 -8.60 -2.22 5.36
C CYS A 112 -9.38 -2.54 6.65
N GLY A 113 -9.63 -3.81 6.98
CA GLY A 113 -10.41 -4.25 8.14
C GLY A 113 -11.93 -4.13 8.01
N GLN A 114 -12.45 -3.49 6.97
CA GLN A 114 -13.90 -3.30 6.78
C GLN A 114 -14.58 -4.56 6.21
N PRO A 115 -15.89 -4.77 6.48
CA PRO A 115 -16.66 -5.87 5.90
C PRO A 115 -16.66 -5.84 4.36
N VAL A 116 -16.56 -7.01 3.74
CA VAL A 116 -16.60 -7.20 2.29
C VAL A 116 -17.97 -7.73 1.91
N TYR A 117 -18.69 -6.99 1.08
CA TYR A 117 -20.04 -7.37 0.65
C TYR A 117 -20.01 -8.11 -0.69
N ARG A 118 -21.21 -8.41 -1.21
CA ARG A 118 -21.40 -9.08 -2.50
C ARG A 118 -20.53 -8.47 -3.59
N LEU A 119 -20.00 -9.35 -4.45
CA LEU A 119 -19.08 -9.01 -5.54
C LEU A 119 -17.74 -8.35 -5.11
N GLY A 120 -17.39 -8.40 -3.83
CA GLY A 120 -16.19 -7.74 -3.31
C GLY A 120 -16.36 -6.23 -3.13
N TRP A 121 -17.61 -5.76 -3.00
CA TRP A 121 -17.93 -4.35 -2.81
C TRP A 121 -17.70 -3.91 -1.36
N HIS A 122 -17.45 -2.62 -1.16
CA HIS A 122 -17.06 -2.03 0.12
C HIS A 122 -18.24 -1.52 0.96
N ARG A 123 -19.46 -1.65 0.43
CA ARG A 123 -20.72 -1.27 1.08
C ARG A 123 -21.76 -2.33 0.78
N ASP A 124 -22.72 -2.50 1.68
CA ASP A 124 -23.91 -3.28 1.39
C ASP A 124 -24.80 -2.49 0.42
N LEU A 125 -24.88 -2.96 -0.82
CA LEU A 125 -25.80 -2.41 -1.80
C LEU A 125 -27.12 -3.18 -1.87
N TRP A 126 -27.14 -4.40 -1.34
CA TRP A 126 -28.29 -5.30 -1.42
C TRP A 126 -29.18 -5.24 -0.18
N GLY A 127 -28.71 -4.58 0.89
CA GLY A 127 -29.48 -4.37 2.12
C GLY A 127 -29.71 -5.65 2.90
N ASP A 128 -28.89 -6.68 2.65
CA ASP A 128 -29.01 -7.98 3.33
C ASP A 128 -28.19 -8.05 4.62
N ASP A 129 -27.41 -7.01 4.94
CA ASP A 129 -26.50 -6.86 6.07
C ASP A 129 -25.57 -8.07 6.25
N LYS A 130 -25.24 -8.75 5.13
CA LYS A 130 -24.48 -10.00 5.13
C LYS A 130 -23.16 -9.81 4.42
N PRO A 131 -22.05 -9.63 5.17
CA PRO A 131 -20.71 -9.74 4.61
C PRO A 131 -20.52 -11.10 3.90
N ASN A 132 -19.84 -11.07 2.77
CA ASN A 132 -19.49 -12.25 2.01
C ASN A 132 -18.38 -13.03 2.73
N ARG A 133 -18.77 -14.04 3.51
CA ARG A 133 -17.85 -14.90 4.28
C ARG A 133 -16.78 -15.60 3.41
N ASN A 134 -16.98 -15.72 2.10
CA ASN A 134 -15.98 -16.29 1.19
C ASN A 134 -14.97 -15.25 0.66
N ALA A 135 -15.07 -13.99 1.08
CA ALA A 135 -14.19 -12.92 0.64
C ALA A 135 -13.34 -12.40 1.80
N THR A 136 -12.06 -12.17 1.50
CA THR A 136 -11.07 -11.56 2.40
C THR A 136 -10.52 -10.24 1.85
N TRP A 137 -11.08 -9.78 0.73
CA TRP A 137 -10.62 -8.60 0.00
C TRP A 137 -11.77 -7.86 -0.66
N HIS A 138 -11.79 -6.53 -0.56
CA HIS A 138 -12.52 -5.72 -1.51
C HIS A 138 -11.81 -5.71 -2.86
N ALA A 139 -12.57 -5.64 -3.94
CA ALA A 139 -12.02 -5.45 -5.28
C ALA A 139 -11.20 -4.14 -5.36
N ALA A 140 -11.64 -3.08 -4.68
CA ALA A 140 -10.89 -1.82 -4.58
C ALA A 140 -9.56 -1.99 -3.82
N CYS A 141 -9.58 -2.68 -2.68
CA CYS A 141 -8.38 -2.89 -1.85
C CYS A 141 -7.32 -3.74 -2.56
N VAL A 142 -7.72 -4.69 -3.42
CA VAL A 142 -6.78 -5.43 -4.28
C VAL A 142 -6.01 -4.47 -5.19
N VAL A 143 -6.72 -3.55 -5.85
CA VAL A 143 -6.09 -2.61 -6.79
C VAL A 143 -5.25 -1.56 -6.04
N ALA A 144 -5.70 -1.10 -4.87
CA ALA A 144 -4.90 -0.23 -4.01
C ALA A 144 -3.60 -0.92 -3.58
N TRP A 145 -3.68 -2.18 -3.16
CA TRP A 145 -2.51 -2.96 -2.78
C TRP A 145 -1.52 -3.12 -3.95
N GLN A 146 -2.02 -3.41 -5.15
CA GLN A 146 -1.20 -3.44 -6.37
C GLN A 146 -0.49 -2.11 -6.62
N LEU A 147 -1.19 -0.98 -6.47
CA LEU A 147 -0.58 0.35 -6.58
C LEU A 147 0.53 0.53 -5.54
N TRP A 148 0.32 0.11 -4.30
CA TRP A 148 1.28 0.28 -3.21
C TRP A 148 2.53 -0.60 -3.36
N THR A 149 2.38 -1.83 -3.87
CA THR A 149 3.49 -2.79 -3.97
C THR A 149 4.19 -2.77 -5.33
N ALA A 150 3.51 -2.29 -6.38
CA ALA A 150 4.02 -2.24 -7.75
C ALA A 150 3.63 -0.91 -8.45
N PRO A 151 4.01 0.26 -7.90
CA PRO A 151 3.55 1.56 -8.40
C PRO A 151 4.01 1.86 -9.84
N THR A 152 5.09 1.23 -10.29
CA THR A 152 5.61 1.34 -11.67
C THR A 152 4.62 0.81 -12.72
N GLU A 153 3.82 -0.20 -12.39
CA GLU A 153 2.76 -0.72 -13.29
C GLU A 153 1.65 0.31 -13.56
N HIS A 154 1.56 1.33 -12.70
CA HIS A 154 0.56 2.39 -12.79
C HIS A 154 1.12 3.72 -13.30
N VAL A 155 2.33 3.72 -13.88
CA VAL A 155 3.03 4.93 -14.34
C VAL A 155 2.18 5.80 -15.26
N ARG A 156 1.38 5.22 -16.16
CA ARG A 156 0.52 5.99 -17.08
C ARG A 156 -0.49 6.84 -16.29
N THR A 157 -1.14 6.26 -15.29
CA THR A 157 -2.13 6.95 -14.47
C THR A 157 -1.49 8.01 -13.59
N LEU A 158 -0.30 7.73 -13.03
CA LEU A 158 0.45 8.70 -12.24
C LEU A 158 0.95 9.89 -13.08
N LYS A 159 1.42 9.63 -14.31
CA LYS A 159 1.76 10.68 -15.29
C LYS A 159 0.56 11.59 -15.57
N LEU A 160 -0.64 11.02 -15.75
CA LEU A 160 -1.86 11.81 -15.97
C LEU A 160 -2.21 12.68 -14.76
N ARG A 161 -2.14 12.13 -13.54
CA ARG A 161 -2.38 12.89 -12.29
C ARG A 161 -1.46 14.11 -12.16
N GLN A 162 -0.23 14.03 -12.65
CA GLN A 162 0.74 15.14 -12.60
C GLN A 162 0.69 16.05 -13.84
N ASN A 163 -0.39 16.04 -14.62
CA ASN A 163 -0.48 16.79 -15.87
C ASN A 163 0.71 16.52 -16.83
N ARG A 164 1.27 15.31 -16.74
CA ARG A 164 2.46 14.86 -17.48
C ARG A 164 3.70 15.75 -17.25
N ARG A 165 3.82 16.36 -16.07
CA ARG A 165 4.98 17.15 -15.63
C ARG A 165 5.76 16.46 -14.52
N CYS A 166 7.08 16.61 -14.57
CA CYS A 166 8.02 16.15 -13.57
C CYS A 166 7.71 16.82 -12.24
N ALA A 167 7.50 16.04 -11.18
CA ALA A 167 7.15 16.58 -9.88
C ALA A 167 8.27 17.46 -9.29
N THR A 168 9.54 17.13 -9.57
CA THR A 168 10.70 17.88 -9.07
C THR A 168 11.00 19.12 -9.92
N THR A 169 10.97 19.00 -11.25
CA THR A 169 11.50 20.06 -12.14
C THR A 169 10.43 20.85 -12.90
N GLY A 170 9.16 20.46 -12.84
CA GLY A 170 8.06 21.08 -13.60
C GLY A 170 8.10 20.87 -15.13
N ARG A 171 9.21 20.32 -15.66
CA ARG A 171 9.40 20.00 -17.08
C ARG A 171 8.49 18.86 -17.53
N ARG A 172 8.28 18.70 -18.84
CA ARG A 172 7.51 17.58 -19.39
C ARG A 172 8.14 16.23 -19.00
N LEU A 173 7.29 15.25 -18.68
CA LEU A 173 7.72 13.89 -18.41
C LEU A 173 8.14 13.17 -19.69
N LEU A 174 9.32 12.56 -19.65
CA LEU A 174 9.84 11.74 -20.73
C LEU A 174 9.26 10.31 -20.68
N ARG A 175 9.53 9.53 -21.73
CA ARG A 175 9.17 8.10 -21.74
C ARG A 175 9.89 7.36 -20.60
N SER A 176 11.16 7.67 -20.38
CA SER A 176 12.04 7.14 -19.33
C SER A 176 11.82 7.73 -17.93
N ALA A 177 10.74 8.48 -17.71
CA ALA A 177 10.42 8.96 -16.37
C ALA A 177 10.02 7.80 -15.46
N GLU A 178 10.48 7.85 -14.21
CA GLU A 178 10.39 6.79 -13.21
C GLU A 178 9.38 7.17 -12.12
N VAL A 179 8.78 6.15 -11.51
CA VAL A 179 7.89 6.32 -10.36
C VAL A 179 8.73 6.24 -9.10
N ASP A 180 8.49 7.18 -8.19
CA ASP A 180 9.30 7.38 -7.01
C ASP A 180 8.44 7.84 -5.83
N HIS A 181 8.95 7.71 -4.61
CA HIS A 181 8.31 8.17 -3.39
C HIS A 181 8.86 9.55 -2.99
N ARG A 182 7.99 10.52 -2.70
CA ARG A 182 8.39 11.87 -2.23
C ARG A 182 9.16 11.77 -0.92
N VAL A 183 8.61 11.04 0.04
CA VAL A 183 9.28 10.62 1.27
C VAL A 183 9.78 9.18 1.07
N PRO A 184 11.09 8.93 1.06
CA PRO A 184 11.64 7.60 0.84
C PRO A 184 11.21 6.62 1.94
N LEU A 185 10.87 5.38 1.57
CA LEU A 185 10.31 4.41 2.54
C LEU A 185 11.27 4.04 3.69
N PHE A 186 12.59 4.23 3.52
CA PHE A 186 13.54 4.04 4.63
C PHE A 186 13.38 5.13 5.69
N ALA A 187 13.12 6.39 5.28
CA ALA A 187 12.87 7.51 6.18
C ALA A 187 11.55 7.32 6.92
N VAL A 188 10.53 6.82 6.21
CA VAL A 188 9.23 6.43 6.81
C VAL A 188 9.41 5.41 7.93
N TRP A 189 10.23 4.38 7.71
CA TRP A 189 10.54 3.39 8.74
C TRP A 189 11.23 3.98 9.96
N SER A 190 12.19 4.88 9.76
CA SER A 190 12.95 5.46 10.89
C SER A 190 12.18 6.55 11.66
N GLU A 191 11.41 7.40 10.97
CA GLU A 191 10.86 8.64 11.56
C GLU A 191 9.35 8.60 11.76
N HIS A 192 8.63 7.78 10.99
CA HIS A 192 7.17 7.81 10.96
C HIS A 192 6.53 6.55 11.52
N ARG A 193 7.32 5.57 11.98
CA ARG A 193 6.82 4.27 12.45
C ARG A 193 5.79 4.33 13.59
N SER A 194 5.80 5.40 14.38
CA SER A 194 4.87 5.63 15.50
C SER A 194 3.55 6.28 15.07
N ARG A 195 3.41 6.71 13.82
CA ARG A 195 2.14 7.21 13.30
C ARG A 195 1.08 6.12 13.30
N THR A 196 -0.17 6.54 13.30
CA THR A 196 -1.26 5.57 13.24
C THR A 196 -1.23 4.81 11.92
N TRP A 197 -1.65 3.55 11.93
CA TRP A 197 -1.65 2.73 10.72
C TRP A 197 -2.35 3.40 9.50
N PRO A 198 -3.53 4.03 9.63
CA PRO A 198 -4.16 4.71 8.50
C PRO A 198 -3.33 5.86 7.92
N GLU A 199 -2.60 6.59 8.77
CA GLU A 199 -1.69 7.66 8.32
C GLU A 199 -0.47 7.08 7.59
N LEU A 200 0.07 5.96 8.07
CA LEU A 200 1.20 5.27 7.44
C LEU A 200 0.89 4.91 5.98
N LEU A 201 -0.33 4.45 5.68
CA LEU A 201 -0.71 4.05 4.31
C LEU A 201 -0.54 5.17 3.26
N ALA A 202 -0.56 6.45 3.66
CA ALA A 202 -0.32 7.56 2.74
C ALA A 202 1.08 7.52 2.11
N PHE A 203 2.06 6.89 2.77
CA PHE A 203 3.44 6.79 2.28
C PHE A 203 3.65 5.78 1.14
N TRP A 204 2.76 4.80 0.97
CA TRP A 204 2.78 3.89 -0.20
C TRP A 204 1.76 4.31 -1.26
N GLY A 205 0.74 5.06 -0.83
CA GLY A 205 -0.34 5.50 -1.68
C GLY A 205 0.00 6.69 -2.57
N ALA A 206 -1.00 7.08 -3.35
CA ALA A 206 -0.91 8.23 -4.25
C ALA A 206 -0.36 9.54 -3.59
N PRO A 207 -0.63 9.87 -2.32
CA PRO A 207 -0.10 11.10 -1.70
C PRO A 207 1.43 11.20 -1.75
N ASN A 208 2.13 10.07 -1.59
CA ASN A 208 3.59 10.01 -1.57
C ASN A 208 4.18 9.56 -2.91
N LEU A 209 3.39 8.99 -3.83
CA LEU A 209 3.88 8.62 -5.15
C LEU A 209 4.00 9.83 -6.08
N GLN A 210 5.13 9.90 -6.77
CA GLN A 210 5.44 10.88 -7.81
C GLN A 210 6.06 10.24 -9.04
N VAL A 211 6.01 10.93 -10.17
CA VAL A 211 6.74 10.58 -11.40
C VAL A 211 7.75 11.68 -11.71
N ILE A 212 9.00 11.31 -11.89
CA ILE A 212 10.10 12.23 -12.12
C ILE A 212 10.97 11.78 -13.29
N ASN A 213 11.61 12.72 -13.98
CA ASN A 213 12.52 12.39 -15.07
C ASN A 213 13.79 11.75 -14.52
N LYS A 214 14.40 10.83 -15.28
CA LYS A 214 15.58 10.05 -14.86
C LYS A 214 16.71 10.90 -14.25
N ALA A 215 17.04 12.05 -14.84
CA ALA A 215 18.07 12.95 -14.29
C ALA A 215 17.75 13.42 -12.86
N ALA A 216 16.52 13.89 -12.63
CA ALA A 216 16.06 14.29 -11.30
C ALA A 216 15.97 13.12 -10.32
N HIS A 217 15.68 11.90 -10.81
CA HIS A 217 15.69 10.70 -9.97
C HIS A 217 17.11 10.32 -9.55
N LEU A 218 18.11 10.46 -10.42
CA LEU A 218 19.52 10.21 -10.10
C LEU A 218 20.03 11.18 -9.03
N GLU A 219 19.72 12.47 -9.18
CA GLU A 219 20.03 13.50 -8.17
C GLU A 219 19.42 13.14 -6.81
N LYS A 220 18.11 12.87 -6.77
CA LYS A 220 17.42 12.44 -5.54
C LYS A 220 18.01 11.15 -4.94
N CYS A 221 18.32 10.16 -5.77
CA CYS A 221 18.96 8.92 -5.30
C CYS A 221 20.33 9.19 -4.63
N ALA A 222 21.11 10.13 -5.16
CA ALA A 222 22.40 10.52 -4.58
C ALA A 222 22.21 11.20 -3.22
N GLU A 223 21.26 12.13 -3.11
CA GLU A 223 20.90 12.79 -1.85
C GLU A 223 20.45 11.77 -0.78
N GLU A 224 19.57 10.83 -1.14
CA GLU A 224 19.12 9.76 -0.25
C GLU A 224 20.25 8.80 0.17
N ALA A 225 21.23 8.56 -0.71
CA ALA A 225 22.39 7.73 -0.39
C ALA A 225 23.27 8.41 0.67
N VAL A 226 23.48 9.72 0.53
CA VAL A 226 24.21 10.53 1.53
C VAL A 226 23.47 10.51 2.87
N GLU A 227 22.15 10.70 2.86
CA GLU A 227 21.33 10.65 4.08
C GLU A 227 21.40 9.29 4.78
N ARG A 228 21.25 8.19 4.03
CA ARG A 228 21.40 6.83 4.57
C ARG A 228 22.79 6.62 5.15
N SER A 229 23.83 7.17 4.54
CA SER A 229 25.20 7.06 5.05
C SER A 229 25.37 7.80 6.37
N ARG A 230 24.94 9.06 6.45
CA ARG A 230 24.98 9.87 7.68
C ARG A 230 24.27 9.19 8.85
N ARG A 231 23.11 8.57 8.59
CA ARG A 231 22.35 7.83 9.61
C ARG A 231 23.04 6.56 10.08
N ARG A 232 23.75 5.84 9.21
CA ARG A 232 24.56 4.69 9.63
C ARG A 232 25.68 5.13 10.57
N VAL A 233 26.38 6.21 10.25
CA VAL A 233 27.45 6.75 11.11
C VAL A 233 26.89 7.17 12.47
N ALA A 234 25.79 7.92 12.50
CA ALA A 234 25.17 8.36 13.75
C ALA A 234 24.64 7.21 14.64
N VAL A 235 24.28 6.07 14.06
CA VAL A 235 23.86 4.87 14.82
C VAL A 235 25.05 4.02 15.28
N SER A 236 26.19 4.10 14.58
CA SER A 236 27.44 3.43 14.96
C SER A 236 28.22 4.15 16.06
N ASP A 237 27.89 5.41 16.37
CA ASP A 237 28.49 6.17 17.49
C ASP A 237 27.63 6.14 18.77
N PRO A 238 27.61 5.02 19.53
CA PRO A 238 27.42 5.10 20.96
C PRO A 238 28.58 4.41 21.71
N VAL A 239 29.21 5.18 22.62
CA VAL A 239 30.21 4.77 23.63
C VAL A 239 31.66 4.60 23.14
N ALA A 240 32.34 5.72 22.93
CA ALA A 240 33.79 5.83 23.13
C ALA A 240 34.06 7.11 23.93
N ASN A 241 33.72 7.08 25.23
CA ASN A 241 34.21 8.03 26.24
C ASN A 241 33.74 7.56 27.63
N ASP A 242 34.25 6.43 28.11
CA ASP A 242 34.44 6.22 29.55
C ASP A 242 35.47 5.12 29.81
N ALA A 243 36.75 5.45 29.63
CA ALA A 243 37.86 4.65 30.14
C ALA A 243 39.10 5.55 30.24
N GLY A 244 39.27 6.23 31.38
CA GLY A 244 40.43 7.11 31.55
C GLY A 244 40.60 7.76 32.91
N SER A 245 40.15 7.13 34.00
CA SER A 245 40.62 7.50 35.34
C SER A 245 40.61 6.27 36.24
N ARG A 246 41.72 5.52 36.22
CA ARG A 246 42.10 4.65 37.34
C ARG A 246 43.22 5.33 38.08
N ASN A 247 42.88 5.78 39.28
CA ASN A 247 43.82 6.22 40.30
C ASN A 247 44.85 5.11 40.57
N LEU A 248 46.11 5.52 40.59
CA LEU A 248 47.15 4.84 41.35
C LEU A 248 46.79 4.99 42.83
N GLU A 249 46.56 3.88 43.52
CA GLU A 249 46.82 3.83 44.96
C GLU A 249 47.32 2.44 45.35
N VAL A 250 48.37 2.52 46.14
CA VAL A 250 49.35 1.50 46.50
C VAL A 250 48.83 0.66 47.66
N ASP A 251 49.24 -0.61 47.67
CA ASP A 251 49.09 -1.60 48.73
C ASP A 251 49.17 -1.05 50.15
N LYS A 252 48.26 -1.52 51.03
CA LYS A 252 48.58 -1.78 52.44
C LYS A 252 47.77 -2.96 52.98
N VAL A 253 48.49 -4.06 53.12
CA VAL A 253 48.19 -5.28 53.87
C VAL A 253 48.06 -4.95 55.36
N CYS A 254 47.04 -5.47 56.03
CA CYS A 254 46.98 -5.64 57.48
C CYS A 254 46.08 -6.85 57.81
N LEU A 255 46.68 -8.02 58.05
CA LEU A 255 46.11 -9.13 58.82
C LEU A 255 47.28 -9.85 59.50
N ASP A 256 47.49 -9.55 60.79
CA ASP A 256 48.25 -10.37 61.74
C ASP A 256 47.28 -11.39 62.43
N PRO A 257 47.71 -12.24 63.39
CA PRO A 257 48.08 -13.62 63.11
C PRO A 257 47.30 -14.62 63.97
N LEU A 258 47.35 -15.91 63.62
CA LEU A 258 47.44 -17.05 64.54
C LEU A 258 48.10 -18.23 63.80
#